data_AF-A0A9N8JVV8-F1
#
_entry.id   AF-A0A9N8JVV8-F1
#
_cell.length_a   1.000
_cell.length_b   1.000
_cell.length_c   1.000
_cell.angle_alpha   90.00
_cell.angle_beta   90.00
_cell.angle_gamma   90.00
#
_symmetry.space_group_name_H-M   'P 1'
#
loop_
_entity.id
_entity.type
_entity.pdbx_description
1 polymer ?
#
loop_
_entity_poly.entity_id
_entity_poly.type
_entity_poly.pdbx_seq_one_letter_code
_entity_poly.pdbx_strand_id
1 'polypeptide(L)'
;MKLRSAHGSLTTGDVLTIFGTEAQKADAKAFKTLMQHLKNFDEHHSTVIMVQVENEPGCLGDSRDRSQLAEARFASPLPDEVRDFLGRDWSSFTDAFQRNLGELRQCSLREGMTWKDLPGNPKRIDELFMAYHYALYLDEVAAVGKSVYPLPLYTNVWQNIIDSDTDTGTPPVAGGGSEPGDYPSGGGVVDVLDVWQAFTHSLDFIAPDIYLNDYATSCRLYRHNNQPLFIPEQRRDEYGALCIWTAFGSHACLGASPFGCETVDPMLSPFRKHYGLLAKMKHHILTAQAQDNASVGFFFAELAADGSDPSSKVTATLGDWNLLIERSFVFGHPSAGSGMIIWTGEDRFLLLGWGYQVNFKHKSSKAHFNGILKFEEMDVDDARTGALRKVRLLNGDETQSGKFAIMPSEDPDYGGYPISITIPARTGIAMCQPYALFDE
;
A
#
# COMPACT_ATOMS: atom_id res chain seq x y z
N MET A 1 28.53 -12.10 -2.58
CA MET A 1 28.03 -12.96 -3.68
C MET A 1 29.00 -12.87 -4.85
N LYS A 2 28.91 -13.78 -5.83
CA LYS A 2 29.47 -13.56 -7.16
C LYS A 2 28.35 -13.15 -8.10
N LEU A 3 28.54 -12.10 -8.88
CA LEU A 3 27.53 -11.55 -9.78
C LEU A 3 28.09 -11.54 -11.20
N ARG A 4 27.22 -11.70 -12.20
CA ARG A 4 27.57 -11.51 -13.60
C ARG A 4 27.54 -10.02 -13.94
N SER A 5 28.66 -9.47 -14.38
CA SER A 5 28.73 -8.11 -14.88
C SER A 5 27.98 -7.95 -16.21
N ALA A 6 27.74 -6.71 -16.63
CA ALA A 6 27.18 -6.41 -17.96
C ALA A 6 28.00 -7.00 -19.12
N HIS A 7 29.29 -7.29 -18.91
CA HIS A 7 30.18 -7.91 -19.89
C HIS A 7 30.26 -9.45 -19.75
N GLY A 8 29.43 -10.04 -18.90
CA GLY A 8 29.33 -11.49 -18.70
C GLY A 8 30.37 -12.11 -17.77
N SER A 9 31.34 -11.34 -17.28
CA SER A 9 32.37 -11.80 -16.33
C SER A 9 31.84 -11.87 -14.90
N LEU A 10 32.36 -12.81 -14.10
CA LEU A 10 32.00 -12.92 -12.69
C LEU A 10 32.83 -11.94 -11.83
N THR A 11 32.15 -11.07 -11.09
CA THR A 11 32.74 -10.15 -10.13
C THR A 11 32.24 -10.45 -8.72
N THR A 12 32.99 -10.02 -7.70
CA THR A 12 32.48 -10.04 -6.33
C THR A 12 31.54 -8.84 -6.16
N GLY A 13 30.29 -9.09 -5.81
CA GLY A 13 29.33 -8.04 -5.46
C GLY A 13 29.40 -7.68 -3.98
N ASP A 14 29.03 -6.44 -3.65
CA ASP A 14 28.93 -5.92 -2.28
C ASP A 14 27.60 -6.31 -1.62
N VAL A 15 27.33 -7.62 -1.59
CA VAL A 15 26.13 -8.23 -1.02
C VAL A 15 26.51 -9.61 -0.46
N LEU A 16 26.00 -9.97 0.71
CA LEU A 16 26.35 -11.24 1.37
C LEU A 16 25.69 -12.42 0.65
N THR A 17 26.38 -13.57 0.57
CA THR A 17 25.72 -14.79 0.07
C THR A 17 24.84 -15.39 1.17
N ILE A 18 23.59 -15.70 0.84
CA ILE A 18 22.65 -16.40 1.74
C ILE A 18 22.89 -17.92 1.79
N PHE A 19 23.79 -18.44 0.97
CA PHE A 19 24.07 -19.89 0.88
C PHE A 19 25.16 -20.36 1.85
N GLY A 20 25.80 -19.44 2.58
CA GLY A 20 26.66 -19.75 3.72
C GLY A 20 25.85 -19.78 5.01
N THR A 21 26.18 -20.69 5.93
CA THR A 21 25.42 -20.85 7.19
C THR A 21 25.87 -19.91 8.31
N GLU A 22 27.10 -19.42 8.27
CA GLU A 22 27.66 -18.62 9.37
C GLU A 22 27.08 -17.20 9.43
N ALA A 23 26.73 -16.61 8.29
CA ALA A 23 26.08 -15.30 8.24
C ALA A 23 24.70 -15.34 8.93
N GLN A 24 23.84 -16.27 8.50
CA GLN A 24 22.51 -16.46 9.08
C GLN A 24 22.55 -16.72 10.59
N LYS A 25 23.48 -17.57 11.06
CA LYS A 25 23.63 -17.84 12.50
C LYS A 25 24.08 -16.61 13.27
N ALA A 26 25.01 -15.82 12.73
CA ALA A 26 25.52 -14.63 13.38
C ALA A 26 24.42 -13.56 13.48
N ASP A 27 23.68 -13.40 12.40
CA ASP A 27 22.52 -12.51 12.27
C ASP A 27 21.41 -12.89 13.26
N ALA A 28 20.89 -14.12 13.18
CA ALA A 28 19.86 -14.63 14.09
C ALA A 28 20.28 -14.51 15.56
N LYS A 29 21.57 -14.73 15.89
CA LYS A 29 22.09 -14.53 17.25
C LYS A 29 22.07 -13.05 17.68
N ALA A 30 22.44 -12.13 16.79
CA ALA A 30 22.40 -10.71 17.06
C ALA A 30 20.94 -10.24 17.22
N PHE A 31 20.06 -10.63 16.31
CA PHE A 31 18.64 -10.31 16.36
C PHE A 31 17.97 -10.87 17.63
N LYS A 32 18.27 -12.11 18.02
CA LYS A 32 17.84 -12.68 19.31
C LYS A 32 18.20 -11.79 20.49
N THR A 33 19.42 -11.27 20.48
CA THR A 33 19.96 -10.43 21.56
C THR A 33 19.23 -9.09 21.60
N LEU A 34 18.95 -8.50 20.44
CA LEU A 34 18.11 -7.30 20.33
C LEU A 34 16.70 -7.54 20.89
N MET A 35 16.02 -8.61 20.45
CA MET A 35 14.67 -8.93 20.92
C MET A 35 14.63 -9.23 22.42
N GLN A 36 15.68 -9.87 22.97
CA GLN A 36 15.81 -10.08 24.42
C GLN A 36 15.97 -8.76 25.17
N HIS A 37 16.75 -7.82 24.62
CA HIS A 37 16.91 -6.51 25.21
C HIS A 37 15.58 -5.74 25.21
N LEU A 38 14.87 -5.71 24.08
CA LEU A 38 13.56 -5.07 23.95
C LEU A 38 12.57 -5.64 24.96
N LYS A 39 12.52 -6.97 25.12
CA LYS A 39 11.66 -7.59 26.13
C LYS A 39 11.99 -7.10 27.54
N ASN A 40 13.25 -7.21 27.94
CA ASN A 40 13.66 -6.86 29.30
C ASN A 40 13.45 -5.37 29.62
N PHE A 41 13.55 -4.50 28.62
CA PHE A 41 13.49 -3.06 28.79
C PHE A 41 12.08 -2.48 28.61
N ASP A 42 11.30 -3.01 27.66
CA ASP A 42 10.10 -2.36 27.12
C ASP A 42 8.81 -3.19 27.22
N GLU A 43 8.83 -4.46 27.66
CA GLU A 43 7.63 -5.33 27.64
C GLU A 43 6.45 -4.81 28.47
N HIS A 44 6.71 -3.97 29.47
CA HIS A 44 5.66 -3.36 30.30
C HIS A 44 5.08 -2.06 29.71
N HIS A 45 5.73 -1.44 28.73
CA HIS A 45 5.33 -0.16 28.14
C HIS A 45 4.89 -0.30 26.68
N SER A 46 5.47 -1.26 25.94
CA SER A 46 5.23 -1.49 24.52
C SER A 46 5.47 -0.24 23.66
N THR A 47 6.59 0.45 23.91
CA THR A 47 7.02 1.58 23.09
C THR A 47 7.35 1.13 21.67
N VAL A 48 8.08 0.02 21.55
CA VAL A 48 8.33 -0.67 20.28
C VAL A 48 7.15 -1.60 20.01
N ILE A 49 6.36 -1.27 18.99
CA ILE A 49 5.15 -2.01 18.64
C ILE A 49 5.37 -3.08 17.56
N MET A 50 6.41 -2.93 16.74
CA MET A 50 6.74 -3.80 15.60
C MET A 50 8.24 -3.69 15.28
N VAL A 51 8.83 -4.71 14.66
CA VAL A 51 10.24 -4.68 14.22
C VAL A 51 10.36 -5.14 12.78
N GLN A 52 11.08 -4.39 11.96
CA GLN A 52 11.46 -4.81 10.62
C GLN A 52 12.65 -5.77 10.70
N VAL A 53 12.56 -6.92 10.04
CA VAL A 53 13.63 -7.91 9.90
C VAL A 53 14.30 -7.65 8.56
N GLU A 54 15.58 -7.27 8.61
CA GLU A 54 16.35 -6.76 7.47
C GLU A 54 15.77 -5.49 6.80
N ASN A 55 16.38 -5.07 5.70
CA ASN A 55 15.92 -3.96 4.88
C ASN A 55 16.12 -4.26 3.39
N GLU A 56 15.05 -4.21 2.60
CA GLU A 56 15.03 -4.43 1.15
C GLU A 56 15.87 -5.65 0.71
N PRO A 57 15.61 -6.86 1.25
CA PRO A 57 16.39 -8.05 0.94
C PRO A 57 16.32 -8.38 -0.56
N GLY A 58 17.46 -8.77 -1.13
CA GLY A 58 17.52 -9.18 -2.53
C GLY A 58 18.93 -9.06 -3.13
N CYS A 59 19.09 -9.55 -4.35
CA CYS A 59 20.34 -9.52 -5.10
C CYS A 59 20.29 -8.45 -6.20
N LEU A 60 21.02 -7.35 -6.02
CA LEU A 60 21.14 -6.29 -7.03
C LEU A 60 22.32 -6.55 -7.98
N GLY A 61 22.15 -6.26 -9.26
CA GLY A 61 23.18 -6.35 -10.31
C GLY A 61 23.28 -7.70 -11.05
N ASP A 62 22.62 -8.75 -10.57
CA ASP A 62 22.38 -10.01 -11.29
C ASP A 62 21.09 -10.63 -10.74
N SER A 63 20.47 -11.51 -11.53
CA SER A 63 19.29 -12.29 -11.17
C SER A 63 19.52 -13.27 -10.00
N ARG A 64 20.75 -13.70 -9.73
CA ARG A 64 21.11 -14.50 -8.54
C ARG A 64 22.59 -14.48 -8.18
N ASP A 65 22.92 -14.97 -6.99
CA ASP A 65 24.29 -15.32 -6.63
C ASP A 65 24.84 -16.44 -7.54
N ARG A 66 26.02 -16.23 -8.11
CA ARG A 66 26.81 -17.15 -8.94
C ARG A 66 28.01 -17.73 -8.19
N SER A 67 28.05 -17.59 -6.85
CA SER A 67 29.12 -18.15 -6.03
C SER A 67 29.12 -19.68 -6.09
N GLN A 68 30.24 -20.31 -5.72
CA GLN A 68 30.32 -21.77 -5.72
C GLN A 68 29.25 -22.42 -4.82
N LEU A 69 28.92 -21.78 -3.68
CA LEU A 69 27.86 -22.24 -2.79
C LEU A 69 26.49 -22.15 -3.44
N ALA A 70 26.21 -21.03 -4.11
CA ALA A 70 24.95 -20.82 -4.82
C ALA A 70 24.80 -21.77 -6.01
N GLU A 71 25.84 -21.98 -6.82
CA GLU A 71 25.82 -22.93 -7.94
C GLU A 71 25.59 -24.37 -7.45
N ALA A 72 26.21 -24.77 -6.34
CA ALA A 72 26.00 -26.08 -5.75
C ALA A 72 24.54 -26.26 -5.31
N ARG A 73 23.93 -25.23 -4.71
CA ARG A 73 22.51 -25.26 -4.31
C ARG A 73 21.56 -25.20 -5.50
N PHE A 74 21.86 -24.40 -6.51
CA PHE A 74 21.04 -24.28 -7.71
C PHE A 74 21.06 -25.58 -8.55
N ALA A 75 22.14 -26.35 -8.47
CA ALA A 75 22.28 -27.66 -9.09
C ALA A 75 21.73 -28.83 -8.23
N SER A 76 21.27 -28.57 -7.00
CA SER A 76 20.65 -29.61 -6.19
C SER A 76 19.20 -29.85 -6.64
N PRO A 77 18.60 -31.00 -6.30
CA PRO A 77 17.17 -31.22 -6.49
C PRO A 77 16.33 -30.12 -5.85
N LEU A 78 15.18 -29.81 -6.46
CA LEU A 78 14.16 -28.94 -5.91
C LEU A 78 13.70 -29.50 -4.56
N PRO A 79 13.64 -28.67 -3.51
CA PRO A 79 13.00 -29.06 -2.25
C PRO A 79 11.57 -29.52 -2.47
N ASP A 80 11.13 -30.53 -1.71
CA ASP A 80 9.78 -31.08 -1.84
C ASP A 80 8.70 -30.02 -1.59
N GLU A 81 8.90 -29.15 -0.61
CA GLU A 81 8.00 -28.04 -0.31
C GLU A 81 7.86 -27.02 -1.46
N VAL A 82 8.92 -26.81 -2.25
CA VAL A 82 8.86 -25.96 -3.46
C VAL A 82 8.04 -26.65 -4.55
N ARG A 83 8.23 -27.97 -4.73
CA ARG A 83 7.42 -28.75 -5.67
C ARG A 83 5.95 -28.76 -5.27
N ASP A 84 5.66 -28.94 -4.00
CA ASP A 84 4.30 -28.93 -3.46
C ASP A 84 3.66 -27.55 -3.62
N PHE A 85 4.41 -26.48 -3.36
CA PHE A 85 3.97 -25.10 -3.60
C PHE A 85 3.63 -24.86 -5.08
N LEU A 86 4.55 -25.18 -5.99
CA LEU A 86 4.34 -25.00 -7.44
C LEU A 86 3.26 -25.93 -8.02
N GLY A 87 2.94 -27.04 -7.33
CA GLY A 87 1.87 -27.98 -7.68
C GLY A 87 0.47 -27.58 -7.20
N ARG A 88 0.33 -26.47 -6.46
CA ARG A 88 -0.98 -25.95 -6.01
C ARG A 88 -1.83 -25.45 -7.19
N ASP A 89 -3.10 -25.13 -6.92
CA ASP A 89 -3.92 -24.43 -7.89
C ASP A 89 -3.40 -23.00 -8.10
N TRP A 90 -2.88 -22.72 -9.29
CA TRP A 90 -2.31 -21.43 -9.65
C TRP A 90 -3.35 -20.30 -9.72
N SER A 91 -4.66 -20.60 -9.71
CA SER A 91 -5.70 -19.57 -9.60
C SER A 91 -5.63 -18.81 -8.27
N SER A 92 -5.00 -19.41 -7.25
CA SER A 92 -4.78 -18.79 -5.94
C SER A 92 -3.60 -17.81 -5.89
N PHE A 93 -2.67 -17.88 -6.84
CA PHE A 93 -1.50 -17.00 -6.87
C PHE A 93 -1.83 -15.62 -7.42
N THR A 94 -1.01 -14.63 -7.10
CA THR A 94 -1.12 -13.29 -7.71
C THR A 94 -1.07 -13.36 -9.25
N ASP A 95 -1.81 -12.48 -9.93
CA ASP A 95 -1.74 -12.36 -11.40
C ASP A 95 -0.31 -12.11 -11.90
N ALA A 96 0.50 -11.42 -11.09
CA ALA A 96 1.91 -11.19 -11.37
C ALA A 96 2.71 -12.50 -11.39
N PHE A 97 2.62 -13.32 -10.33
CA PHE A 97 3.26 -14.63 -10.27
C PHE A 97 2.81 -15.53 -11.44
N GLN A 98 1.50 -15.54 -11.73
CA GLN A 98 0.93 -16.31 -12.83
C GLN A 98 1.49 -15.90 -14.21
N ARG A 99 1.66 -14.59 -14.46
CA ARG A 99 2.28 -14.09 -15.70
C ARG A 99 3.79 -14.35 -15.74
N ASN A 100 4.46 -14.17 -14.61
CA ASN A 100 5.92 -14.24 -14.52
C ASN A 100 6.45 -15.68 -14.67
N LEU A 101 5.74 -16.66 -14.10
CA LEU A 101 6.19 -18.05 -14.01
C LEU A 101 5.22 -19.05 -14.67
N GLY A 102 4.22 -18.57 -15.42
CA GLY A 102 3.12 -19.40 -15.94
C GLY A 102 3.51 -20.62 -16.78
N GLU A 103 4.70 -20.61 -17.39
CA GLU A 103 5.26 -21.76 -18.11
C GLU A 103 5.46 -22.99 -17.21
N LEU A 104 5.70 -22.79 -15.91
CA LEU A 104 5.87 -23.87 -14.94
C LEU A 104 4.59 -24.71 -14.76
N ARG A 105 3.41 -24.17 -15.06
CA ARG A 105 2.12 -24.89 -14.97
C ARG A 105 2.07 -26.14 -15.83
N GLN A 106 2.78 -26.12 -16.95
CA GLN A 106 2.81 -27.22 -17.91
C GLN A 106 3.88 -28.25 -17.56
N CYS A 107 4.68 -27.98 -16.51
CA CYS A 107 5.78 -28.83 -16.10
C CYS A 107 5.29 -29.92 -15.14
N SER A 108 5.52 -31.18 -15.51
CA SER A 108 5.40 -32.28 -14.55
C SER A 108 6.61 -32.28 -13.61
N LEU A 109 6.46 -31.68 -12.43
CA LEU A 109 7.51 -31.56 -11.41
C LEU A 109 7.86 -32.94 -10.81
N ARG A 110 8.93 -33.56 -11.30
CA ARG A 110 9.39 -34.89 -10.88
C ARG A 110 10.44 -34.80 -9.77
N GLU A 111 10.53 -35.86 -8.98
CA GLU A 111 11.61 -36.05 -8.01
C GLU A 111 12.98 -36.00 -8.71
N GLY A 112 13.96 -35.33 -8.09
CA GLY A 112 15.31 -35.17 -8.62
C GLY A 112 15.48 -34.05 -9.67
N MET A 113 14.40 -33.40 -10.12
CA MET A 113 14.53 -32.19 -10.95
C MET A 113 15.23 -31.08 -10.18
N THR A 114 16.12 -30.35 -10.85
CA THR A 114 16.85 -29.21 -10.31
C THR A 114 16.21 -27.90 -10.75
N TRP A 115 16.66 -26.78 -10.18
CA TRP A 115 16.22 -25.45 -10.62
C TRP A 115 16.54 -25.18 -12.11
N LYS A 116 17.64 -25.74 -12.63
CA LYS A 116 18.03 -25.62 -14.05
C LYS A 116 17.09 -26.34 -15.01
N ASP A 117 16.35 -27.33 -14.53
CA ASP A 117 15.45 -28.15 -15.35
C ASP A 117 14.06 -27.52 -15.49
N LEU A 118 13.77 -26.44 -14.77
CA LEU A 118 12.51 -25.73 -14.84
C LEU A 118 12.37 -24.96 -16.17
N PRO A 119 11.22 -25.05 -16.85
CA PRO A 119 10.99 -24.30 -18.10
C PRO A 119 10.74 -22.81 -17.83
N GLY A 120 10.83 -22.00 -18.88
CA GLY A 120 10.57 -20.56 -18.83
C GLY A 120 11.83 -19.70 -18.83
N ASN A 121 11.64 -18.42 -18.51
CA ASN A 121 12.72 -17.44 -18.54
C ASN A 121 13.78 -17.74 -17.45
N PRO A 122 15.06 -17.99 -17.82
CA PRO A 122 16.09 -18.34 -16.85
C PRO A 122 16.30 -17.31 -15.74
N LYS A 123 16.12 -16.01 -16.01
CA LYS A 123 16.25 -14.98 -14.98
C LYS A 123 15.12 -15.02 -13.95
N ARG A 124 13.91 -15.37 -14.38
CA ARG A 124 12.74 -15.52 -13.48
C ARG A 124 12.83 -16.80 -12.66
N ILE A 125 13.44 -17.85 -13.21
CA ILE A 125 13.80 -19.05 -12.44
C ILE A 125 14.92 -18.76 -11.43
N ASP A 126 15.95 -17.99 -11.83
CA ASP A 126 17.00 -17.51 -10.94
C ASP A 126 16.39 -16.67 -9.79
N GLU A 127 15.42 -15.80 -10.09
CA GLU A 127 14.68 -15.00 -9.09
C GLU A 127 13.82 -15.86 -8.14
N LEU A 128 13.05 -16.81 -8.68
CA LEU A 128 12.26 -17.76 -7.87
C LEU A 128 13.15 -18.53 -6.88
N PHE A 129 14.31 -18.99 -7.34
CA PHE A 129 15.32 -19.63 -6.51
C PHE A 129 15.81 -18.70 -5.39
N MET A 130 16.15 -17.45 -5.72
CA MET A 130 16.59 -16.48 -4.72
C MET A 130 15.49 -16.14 -3.72
N ALA A 131 14.24 -15.94 -4.17
CA ALA A 131 13.10 -15.60 -3.33
C ALA A 131 12.82 -16.66 -2.27
N TYR A 132 12.79 -17.94 -2.69
CA TYR A 132 12.62 -19.05 -1.76
C TYR A 132 13.74 -19.08 -0.69
N HIS A 133 14.99 -18.89 -1.09
CA HIS A 133 16.11 -18.94 -0.15
C HIS A 133 16.22 -17.68 0.74
N TYR A 134 15.82 -16.50 0.25
CA TYR A 134 15.71 -15.30 1.09
C TYR A 134 14.59 -15.45 2.11
N ALA A 135 13.43 -15.96 1.70
CA ALA A 135 12.31 -16.24 2.60
C ALA A 135 12.77 -17.15 3.76
N LEU A 136 13.42 -18.28 3.46
CA LEU A 136 13.97 -19.16 4.50
C LEU A 136 15.04 -18.49 5.37
N TYR A 137 15.88 -17.63 4.79
CA TYR A 137 16.89 -16.92 5.56
C TYR A 137 16.23 -16.03 6.62
N LEU A 138 15.32 -15.16 6.19
CA LEU A 138 14.65 -14.19 7.05
C LEU A 138 13.68 -14.87 8.03
N ASP A 139 13.04 -15.97 7.64
CA ASP A 139 12.16 -16.72 8.52
C ASP A 139 12.90 -17.27 9.74
N GLU A 140 14.12 -17.80 9.57
CA GLU A 140 14.95 -18.26 10.69
C GLU A 140 15.32 -17.11 11.64
N VAL A 141 15.72 -15.96 11.10
CA VAL A 141 16.04 -14.76 11.91
C VAL A 141 14.81 -14.32 12.69
N ALA A 142 13.67 -14.21 12.01
CA ALA A 142 12.38 -13.84 12.60
C ALA A 142 11.93 -14.85 13.66
N ALA A 143 12.03 -16.15 13.40
CA ALA A 143 11.65 -17.23 14.31
C ALA A 143 12.43 -17.17 15.62
N VAL A 144 13.76 -16.98 15.52
CA VAL A 144 14.63 -16.85 16.69
C VAL A 144 14.26 -15.60 17.50
N GLY A 145 13.95 -14.49 16.85
CA GLY A 145 13.47 -13.27 17.52
C GLY A 145 12.14 -13.47 18.26
N LYS A 146 11.13 -14.00 17.55
CA LYS A 146 9.80 -14.28 18.11
C LYS A 146 9.83 -15.28 19.26
N SER A 147 10.75 -16.24 19.25
CA SER A 147 10.93 -17.19 20.36
C SER A 147 11.28 -16.52 21.68
N VAL A 148 11.84 -15.31 21.64
CA VAL A 148 12.20 -14.52 22.83
C VAL A 148 11.09 -13.52 23.16
N TYR A 149 10.70 -12.70 22.18
CA TYR A 149 9.69 -11.67 22.34
C TYR A 149 8.79 -11.60 21.10
N PRO A 150 7.52 -12.04 21.20
CA PRO A 150 6.63 -12.20 20.05
C PRO A 150 5.99 -10.87 19.63
N LEU A 151 6.79 -9.85 19.36
CA LEU A 151 6.33 -8.65 18.65
C LEU A 151 5.97 -9.00 17.19
N PRO A 152 5.06 -8.23 16.56
CA PRO A 152 4.88 -8.29 15.13
C PRO A 152 6.19 -7.99 14.39
N LEU A 153 6.56 -8.86 13.45
CA LEU A 153 7.73 -8.77 12.59
C LEU A 153 7.31 -8.67 11.13
N TYR A 154 8.01 -7.87 10.33
CA TYR A 154 7.78 -7.76 8.89
C TYR A 154 9.11 -7.53 8.16
N THR A 155 9.13 -7.66 6.84
CA THR A 155 10.22 -7.13 5.99
C THR A 155 9.64 -6.15 4.98
N ASN A 156 10.42 -5.15 4.59
CA ASN A 156 10.06 -4.25 3.50
C ASN A 156 10.60 -4.76 2.14
N VAL A 157 10.17 -4.11 1.07
CA VAL A 157 10.42 -4.52 -0.32
C VAL A 157 10.68 -3.30 -1.19
N TRP A 158 11.90 -3.23 -1.73
CA TRP A 158 12.19 -2.43 -2.92
C TRP A 158 11.47 -3.05 -4.12
N GLN A 159 10.42 -2.39 -4.58
CA GLN A 159 9.57 -2.86 -5.67
C GLN A 159 10.27 -2.81 -7.04
N ASN A 160 9.88 -3.74 -7.92
CA ASN A 160 10.19 -3.66 -9.34
C ASN A 160 9.28 -2.64 -10.03
N ILE A 161 9.73 -2.09 -11.16
CA ILE A 161 8.93 -1.24 -12.04
C ILE A 161 8.46 -2.08 -13.23
N ILE A 162 7.15 -2.24 -13.35
CA ILE A 162 6.51 -2.82 -14.53
C ILE A 162 6.11 -1.65 -15.44
N ASP A 163 6.31 -1.73 -16.77
CA ASP A 163 6.11 -0.60 -17.71
C ASP A 163 4.70 0.06 -17.66
N SER A 164 3.71 -0.58 -17.02
CA SER A 164 2.37 -0.02 -16.77
C SER A 164 2.18 0.67 -15.41
N ASP A 165 3.14 0.55 -14.50
CA ASP A 165 2.99 0.83 -13.06
C ASP A 165 3.92 1.96 -12.61
N THR A 166 3.99 3.08 -13.36
CA THR A 166 4.80 4.24 -12.96
C THR A 166 3.95 5.49 -12.75
N ASP A 167 4.04 6.10 -11.56
CA ASP A 167 3.42 7.40 -11.25
C ASP A 167 4.29 8.57 -11.74
N THR A 168 5.56 8.31 -12.00
CA THR A 168 6.52 9.31 -12.48
C THR A 168 7.10 8.82 -13.79
N GLY A 169 7.09 9.65 -14.85
CA GLY A 169 7.78 9.38 -16.12
C GLY A 169 9.32 9.28 -16.04
N THR A 170 9.84 8.83 -14.89
CA THR A 170 11.23 8.49 -14.61
C THR A 170 11.62 7.25 -15.42
N PRO A 171 12.83 7.22 -16.04
CA PRO A 171 13.28 6.03 -16.76
C PRO A 171 13.29 4.79 -15.85
N PRO A 172 12.76 3.63 -16.29
CA PRO A 172 12.61 2.43 -15.45
C PRO A 172 13.89 2.04 -14.71
N VAL A 173 15.05 2.14 -15.36
CA VAL A 173 16.37 1.76 -14.82
C VAL A 173 16.76 2.54 -13.55
N ALA A 174 16.35 3.80 -13.42
CA ALA A 174 16.69 4.61 -12.25
C ALA A 174 15.81 4.31 -11.02
N GLY A 175 14.70 3.58 -11.22
CA GLY A 175 13.73 3.25 -10.18
C GLY A 175 13.64 1.77 -9.83
N GLY A 176 14.61 0.96 -10.27
CA GLY A 176 14.63 -0.50 -10.04
C GLY A 176 14.38 -1.35 -11.29
N GLY A 177 14.05 -0.77 -12.44
CA GLY A 177 13.86 -1.49 -13.70
C GLY A 177 12.81 -2.61 -13.63
N SER A 178 12.75 -3.44 -14.68
CA SER A 178 11.73 -4.49 -14.83
C SER A 178 12.29 -5.90 -14.77
N GLU A 179 13.62 -6.07 -14.82
CA GLU A 179 14.27 -7.37 -14.84
C GLU A 179 14.96 -7.70 -13.51
N PRO A 180 15.01 -8.98 -13.08
CA PRO A 180 15.67 -9.35 -11.84
C PRO A 180 17.16 -8.95 -11.86
N GLY A 181 17.57 -8.20 -10.85
CA GLY A 181 18.89 -7.59 -10.75
C GLY A 181 18.92 -6.10 -11.09
N ASP A 182 17.93 -5.57 -11.82
CA ASP A 182 17.69 -4.12 -11.88
C ASP A 182 17.12 -3.61 -10.55
N TYR A 183 16.25 -4.44 -9.94
CA TYR A 183 15.79 -4.36 -8.56
C TYR A 183 16.41 -5.53 -7.76
N PRO A 184 16.34 -5.52 -6.42
CA PRO A 184 16.89 -6.61 -5.60
C PRO A 184 16.20 -7.95 -5.89
N SER A 185 16.80 -8.76 -6.76
CA SER A 185 16.26 -10.05 -7.21
C SER A 185 16.05 -11.00 -6.03
N GLY A 186 14.88 -11.61 -5.96
CA GLY A 186 14.46 -12.47 -4.85
C GLY A 186 13.85 -11.72 -3.66
N GLY A 187 13.84 -10.38 -3.66
CA GLY A 187 13.04 -9.61 -2.71
C GLY A 187 11.55 -9.92 -2.85
N GLY A 188 10.75 -9.51 -1.85
CA GLY A 188 9.30 -9.80 -1.77
C GLY A 188 8.42 -9.09 -2.79
N VAL A 189 8.92 -8.81 -3.99
CA VAL A 189 8.19 -8.14 -5.07
C VAL A 189 6.97 -8.96 -5.49
N VAL A 190 5.99 -8.31 -6.10
CA VAL A 190 4.70 -8.94 -6.44
C VAL A 190 4.87 -10.20 -7.32
N ASP A 191 5.89 -10.24 -8.17
CA ASP A 191 6.19 -11.36 -9.05
C ASP A 191 6.54 -12.67 -8.32
N VAL A 192 6.96 -12.58 -7.04
CA VAL A 192 7.32 -13.70 -6.16
C VAL A 192 6.73 -13.56 -4.74
N LEU A 193 5.75 -12.68 -4.53
CA LEU A 193 5.14 -12.44 -3.22
C LEU A 193 4.51 -13.71 -2.63
N ASP A 194 3.91 -14.54 -3.48
CA ASP A 194 3.34 -15.83 -3.11
C ASP A 194 4.36 -16.78 -2.47
N VAL A 195 5.63 -16.71 -2.88
CA VAL A 195 6.74 -17.51 -2.31
C VAL A 195 7.04 -17.02 -0.91
N TRP A 196 7.17 -15.70 -0.73
CA TRP A 196 7.40 -15.10 0.58
C TRP A 196 6.28 -15.46 1.55
N GLN A 197 5.02 -15.25 1.18
CA GLN A 197 3.87 -15.61 2.02
C GLN A 197 3.81 -17.11 2.36
N ALA A 198 4.30 -17.98 1.47
CA ALA A 198 4.29 -19.42 1.70
C ALA A 198 5.43 -19.90 2.63
N PHE A 199 6.57 -19.21 2.64
CA PHE A 199 7.81 -19.70 3.27
C PHE A 199 8.33 -18.80 4.41
N THR A 200 7.65 -17.70 4.76
CA THR A 200 7.94 -16.90 5.96
C THR A 200 6.84 -17.03 7.01
N HIS A 201 6.89 -18.11 7.81
CA HIS A 201 5.90 -18.39 8.86
C HIS A 201 6.03 -17.50 10.10
N SER A 202 7.19 -16.89 10.30
CA SER A 202 7.54 -16.07 11.45
C SER A 202 7.47 -14.57 11.17
N LEU A 203 7.37 -14.16 9.90
CA LEU A 203 6.98 -12.80 9.54
C LEU A 203 5.45 -12.69 9.51
N ASP A 204 4.90 -11.59 10.01
CA ASP A 204 3.45 -11.37 10.04
C ASP A 204 2.92 -10.83 8.71
N PHE A 205 3.74 -10.13 7.92
CA PHE A 205 3.42 -9.65 6.58
C PHE A 205 4.67 -9.16 5.82
N ILE A 206 4.50 -8.90 4.53
CA ILE A 206 5.50 -8.34 3.62
C ILE A 206 5.03 -6.94 3.19
N ALA A 207 5.89 -5.95 3.33
CA ALA A 207 5.51 -4.54 3.24
C ALA A 207 6.15 -3.84 2.01
N PRO A 208 5.38 -3.12 1.18
CA PRO A 208 5.93 -2.43 0.03
C PRO A 208 6.52 -1.06 0.38
N ASP A 209 7.68 -0.74 -0.20
CA ASP A 209 8.22 0.61 -0.24
C ASP A 209 7.70 1.31 -1.52
N ILE A 210 6.83 2.32 -1.36
CA ILE A 210 6.08 2.91 -2.48
C ILE A 210 6.61 4.31 -2.80
N TYR A 211 7.56 4.39 -3.74
CA TYR A 211 8.13 5.66 -4.21
C TYR A 211 7.70 6.07 -5.62
N LEU A 212 7.63 5.09 -6.53
CA LEU A 212 7.48 5.32 -7.98
C LEU A 212 6.33 4.50 -8.59
N ASN A 213 5.94 3.40 -7.94
CA ASN A 213 4.84 2.55 -8.38
C ASN A 213 3.49 3.22 -8.17
N ASP A 214 2.51 2.88 -9.03
CA ASP A 214 1.11 3.31 -8.85
C ASP A 214 0.63 2.92 -7.45
N TYR A 215 0.36 3.94 -6.64
CA TYR A 215 0.16 3.76 -5.21
C TYR A 215 -1.05 2.88 -4.88
N ALA A 216 -2.16 3.04 -5.61
CA ALA A 216 -3.38 2.27 -5.40
C ALA A 216 -3.20 0.80 -5.80
N THR A 217 -2.51 0.55 -6.90
CA THR A 217 -2.19 -0.78 -7.40
C THR A 217 -1.26 -1.50 -6.43
N SER A 218 -0.19 -0.85 -5.95
CA SER A 218 0.69 -1.42 -4.91
C SER A 218 -0.10 -1.76 -3.64
N CYS A 219 -0.94 -0.86 -3.14
CA CYS A 219 -1.78 -1.15 -1.96
C CYS A 219 -2.65 -2.40 -2.17
N ARG A 220 -3.30 -2.52 -3.33
CA ARG A 220 -4.15 -3.68 -3.67
C ARG A 220 -3.33 -4.98 -3.75
N LEU A 221 -2.18 -4.94 -4.44
CA LEU A 221 -1.34 -6.12 -4.65
C LEU A 221 -0.79 -6.65 -3.32
N TYR A 222 -0.36 -5.78 -2.42
CA TYR A 222 0.15 -6.19 -1.11
C TYR A 222 -0.95 -6.50 -0.09
N ARG A 223 -2.25 -6.34 -0.43
CA ARG A 223 -3.38 -6.94 0.31
C ARG A 223 -3.69 -8.37 -0.12
N HIS A 224 -2.89 -8.96 -1.01
CA HIS A 224 -3.06 -10.35 -1.44
C HIS A 224 -3.10 -11.32 -0.24
N ASN A 225 -3.99 -12.32 -0.31
CA ASN A 225 -4.34 -13.23 0.80
C ASN A 225 -4.75 -12.52 2.10
N ASN A 226 -5.25 -11.29 2.00
CA ASN A 226 -5.69 -10.48 3.12
C ASN A 226 -4.61 -10.20 4.18
N GLN A 227 -3.31 -10.26 3.81
CA GLN A 227 -2.25 -9.87 4.73
C GLN A 227 -2.41 -8.40 5.16
N PRO A 228 -1.97 -8.02 6.37
CA PRO A 228 -1.87 -6.62 6.75
C PRO A 228 -1.12 -5.77 5.71
N LEU A 229 -1.58 -4.53 5.50
CA LEU A 229 -0.87 -3.56 4.67
C LEU A 229 -0.23 -2.52 5.58
N PHE A 230 1.07 -2.32 5.39
CA PHE A 230 1.85 -1.26 6.01
C PHE A 230 2.80 -0.73 4.95
N ILE A 231 2.96 0.59 4.86
CA ILE A 231 3.83 1.25 3.89
C ILE A 231 5.00 1.87 4.68
N PRO A 232 6.06 1.09 4.96
CA PRO A 232 7.17 1.51 5.81
C PRO A 232 7.98 2.64 5.20
N GLU A 233 8.02 2.72 3.86
CA GLU A 233 8.65 3.81 3.15
C GLU A 233 7.79 4.32 1.99
N GLN A 234 7.80 5.64 1.81
CA GLN A 234 7.22 6.32 0.67
C GLN A 234 7.76 7.75 0.55
N ARG A 235 7.33 8.45 -0.52
CA ARG A 235 7.58 9.88 -0.69
C ARG A 235 7.10 10.70 0.51
N ARG A 236 7.88 11.73 0.86
CA ARG A 236 7.60 12.69 1.95
C ARG A 236 7.03 14.04 1.48
N ASP A 237 6.70 14.16 0.20
CA ASP A 237 6.17 15.38 -0.41
C ASP A 237 4.64 15.41 -0.46
N GLU A 238 4.08 16.48 -1.04
CA GLU A 238 2.63 16.68 -1.17
C GLU A 238 1.94 15.50 -1.84
N TYR A 239 2.53 14.97 -2.92
CA TYR A 239 1.98 13.80 -3.62
C TYR A 239 1.90 12.59 -2.70
N GLY A 240 2.99 12.25 -2.00
CA GLY A 240 3.00 11.14 -1.04
C GLY A 240 1.96 11.30 0.08
N ALA A 241 1.71 12.54 0.55
CA ALA A 241 0.71 12.83 1.57
C ALA A 241 -0.73 12.65 1.06
N LEU A 242 -1.00 13.00 -0.21
CA LEU A 242 -2.30 12.76 -0.85
C LEU A 242 -2.60 11.26 -0.95
N CYS A 243 -1.63 10.46 -1.39
CA CYS A 243 -1.79 9.05 -1.67
C CYS A 243 -2.24 8.19 -0.46
N ILE A 244 -1.83 8.56 0.76
CA ILE A 244 -2.14 7.76 1.97
C ILE A 244 -3.63 7.56 2.19
N TRP A 245 -4.47 8.47 1.70
CA TRP A 245 -5.92 8.38 1.86
C TRP A 245 -6.49 7.13 1.17
N THR A 246 -5.95 6.76 0.01
CA THR A 246 -6.29 5.49 -0.66
C THR A 246 -5.87 4.29 0.18
N ALA A 247 -4.65 4.30 0.75
CA ALA A 247 -4.19 3.21 1.61
C ALA A 247 -5.07 3.01 2.84
N PHE A 248 -5.36 4.08 3.59
CA PHE A 248 -6.18 3.99 4.80
C PHE A 248 -7.66 3.68 4.49
N GLY A 249 -8.24 4.38 3.51
CA GLY A 249 -9.68 4.33 3.25
C GLY A 249 -10.14 3.17 2.37
N SER A 250 -9.28 2.63 1.50
CA SER A 250 -9.65 1.55 0.56
C SER A 250 -8.94 0.22 0.82
N HIS A 251 -7.85 0.22 1.60
CA HIS A 251 -7.00 -0.98 1.79
C HIS A 251 -6.71 -1.32 3.26
N ALA A 252 -7.43 -0.71 4.20
CA ALA A 252 -7.28 -0.96 5.64
C ALA A 252 -5.82 -0.92 6.11
N CYS A 253 -5.05 0.04 5.58
CA CYS A 253 -3.63 0.21 5.90
C CYS A 253 -3.43 0.48 7.41
N LEU A 254 -2.47 -0.23 8.01
CA LEU A 254 -2.04 -0.06 9.39
C LEU A 254 -1.31 1.27 9.61
N GLY A 255 -0.57 1.71 8.59
CA GLY A 255 0.26 2.91 8.66
C GLY A 255 0.99 3.17 7.34
N ALA A 256 1.28 4.44 7.11
CA ALA A 256 2.17 4.88 6.04
C ALA A 256 3.26 5.74 6.68
N SER A 257 4.51 5.54 6.28
CA SER A 257 5.69 6.15 6.89
C SER A 257 6.55 6.83 5.83
N PRO A 258 6.44 8.17 5.64
CA PRO A 258 7.28 8.90 4.71
C PRO A 258 8.75 8.87 5.11
N PHE A 259 9.61 8.50 4.17
CA PHE A 259 11.04 8.34 4.42
C PHE A 259 11.79 9.68 4.41
N GLY A 260 12.75 9.85 5.33
CA GLY A 260 13.61 11.02 5.42
C GLY A 260 12.92 12.28 5.94
N CYS A 261 11.93 12.15 6.83
CA CYS A 261 11.15 13.25 7.38
C CYS A 261 11.96 14.29 8.15
N GLU A 262 13.12 13.91 8.70
CA GLU A 262 14.06 14.79 9.38
C GLU A 262 14.66 15.87 8.47
N THR A 263 14.52 15.71 7.15
CA THR A 263 15.02 16.67 6.15
C THR A 263 13.98 17.75 5.79
N VAL A 264 12.79 17.73 6.39
CA VAL A 264 11.70 18.68 6.12
C VAL A 264 11.38 19.42 7.42
N ASP A 265 11.11 20.73 7.33
CA ASP A 265 10.59 21.50 8.45
C ASP A 265 9.24 20.90 8.89
N PRO A 266 9.08 20.43 10.14
CA PRO A 266 7.81 19.87 10.62
C PRO A 266 6.61 20.83 10.51
N MET A 267 6.84 22.14 10.43
CA MET A 267 5.81 23.14 10.19
C MET A 267 5.34 23.17 8.72
N LEU A 268 6.20 22.76 7.79
CA LEU A 268 5.96 22.77 6.36
C LEU A 268 5.68 21.37 5.79
N SER A 269 5.83 20.32 6.61
CA SER A 269 5.55 18.96 6.18
C SER A 269 4.06 18.78 5.81
N PRO A 270 3.75 18.30 4.61
CA PRO A 270 2.36 18.10 4.18
C PRO A 270 1.63 17.08 5.05
N PHE A 271 2.35 16.07 5.54
CA PHE A 271 1.82 15.03 6.41
C PHE A 271 1.24 15.56 7.72
N ARG A 272 1.67 16.74 8.20
CA ARG A 272 1.12 17.35 9.42
C ARG A 272 -0.39 17.50 9.34
N LYS A 273 -0.90 18.04 8.22
CA LYS A 273 -2.33 18.27 8.02
C LYS A 273 -3.08 16.95 7.86
N HIS A 274 -2.53 16.05 7.05
CA HIS A 274 -3.14 14.76 6.75
C HIS A 274 -3.23 13.86 8.00
N TYR A 275 -2.11 13.64 8.69
CA TYR A 275 -2.10 12.89 9.95
C TYR A 275 -2.86 13.58 11.06
N GLY A 276 -2.90 14.92 11.10
CA GLY A 276 -3.74 15.66 12.04
C GLY A 276 -5.22 15.26 11.91
N LEU A 277 -5.73 15.19 10.68
CA LEU A 277 -7.12 14.77 10.44
C LEU A 277 -7.33 13.27 10.70
N LEU A 278 -6.42 12.41 10.23
CA LEU A 278 -6.49 10.97 10.47
C LEU A 278 -6.46 10.64 11.98
N ALA A 279 -5.56 11.28 12.75
CA ALA A 279 -5.48 11.09 14.20
C ALA A 279 -6.74 11.57 14.93
N LYS A 280 -7.29 12.70 14.49
CA LYS A 280 -8.54 13.27 15.02
C LYS A 280 -9.74 12.34 14.77
N MET A 281 -9.75 11.65 13.63
CA MET A 281 -10.84 10.76 13.20
C MET A 281 -10.57 9.26 13.41
N LYS A 282 -9.48 8.91 14.12
CA LYS A 282 -9.02 7.52 14.27
C LYS A 282 -10.09 6.54 14.72
N HIS A 283 -11.01 6.95 15.61
CA HIS A 283 -12.07 6.08 16.11
C HIS A 283 -12.95 5.57 14.96
N HIS A 284 -13.47 6.49 14.14
CA HIS A 284 -14.33 6.16 13.01
C HIS A 284 -13.58 5.41 11.91
N ILE A 285 -12.33 5.79 11.64
CA ILE A 285 -11.49 5.13 10.63
C ILE A 285 -11.23 3.68 11.03
N LEU A 286 -10.78 3.42 12.26
CA LEU A 286 -10.50 2.06 12.74
C LEU A 286 -11.78 1.21 12.81
N THR A 287 -12.93 1.79 13.19
CA THR A 287 -14.22 1.10 13.14
C THR A 287 -14.63 0.73 11.72
N ALA A 288 -14.36 1.58 10.73
CA ALA A 288 -14.61 1.28 9.33
C ALA A 288 -13.66 0.22 8.78
N GLN A 289 -12.37 0.29 9.10
CA GLN A 289 -11.35 -0.69 8.68
C GLN A 289 -11.61 -2.10 9.24
N ALA A 290 -12.34 -2.22 10.35
CA ALA A 290 -12.78 -3.49 10.92
C ALA A 290 -14.01 -4.11 10.21
N GLN A 291 -14.57 -3.44 9.21
CA GLN A 291 -15.75 -3.86 8.47
C GLN A 291 -15.44 -3.94 6.97
N ASP A 292 -15.94 -4.98 6.31
CA ASP A 292 -15.80 -5.10 4.87
C ASP A 292 -16.61 -4.01 4.16
N ASN A 293 -15.99 -3.35 3.17
CA ASN A 293 -16.64 -2.38 2.29
C ASN A 293 -17.37 -1.25 3.03
N ALA A 294 -16.80 -0.75 4.14
CA ALA A 294 -17.36 0.35 4.92
C ALA A 294 -16.80 1.73 4.55
N SER A 295 -15.73 1.79 3.76
CA SER A 295 -15.12 3.05 3.34
C SER A 295 -14.50 2.98 1.95
N VAL A 296 -14.30 4.16 1.37
CA VAL A 296 -13.47 4.37 0.18
C VAL A 296 -12.56 5.56 0.42
N GLY A 297 -11.27 5.37 0.19
CA GLY A 297 -10.24 6.41 0.20
C GLY A 297 -9.80 6.77 -1.22
N PHE A 298 -9.41 8.02 -1.42
CA PHE A 298 -9.06 8.54 -2.74
C PHE A 298 -8.19 9.79 -2.64
N PHE A 299 -7.57 10.14 -3.77
CA PHE A 299 -6.91 11.42 -3.97
C PHE A 299 -7.06 11.91 -5.41
N PHE A 300 -6.88 13.22 -5.57
CA PHE A 300 -6.82 13.95 -6.82
C PHE A 300 -5.52 14.76 -6.78
N ALA A 301 -4.53 14.38 -7.59
CA ALA A 301 -3.21 15.02 -7.66
C ALA A 301 -3.32 16.48 -8.16
N GLU A 302 -2.22 17.21 -8.18
CA GLU A 302 -2.19 18.52 -8.84
C GLU A 302 -2.54 18.39 -10.33
N LEU A 303 -3.15 19.44 -10.90
CA LEU A 303 -3.35 19.49 -12.34
C LEU A 303 -1.99 19.53 -13.05
N ALA A 304 -1.92 18.91 -14.23
CA ALA A 304 -0.73 19.03 -15.07
C ALA A 304 -0.54 20.47 -15.53
N ALA A 305 0.70 20.81 -15.92
CA ALA A 305 1.04 22.17 -16.36
C ALA A 305 0.24 22.65 -17.59
N ASP A 306 -0.31 21.73 -18.38
CA ASP A 306 -1.20 22.02 -19.52
C ASP A 306 -2.68 22.17 -19.11
N GLY A 307 -3.00 22.07 -17.81
CA GLY A 307 -4.33 22.16 -17.25
C GLY A 307 -5.14 20.87 -17.30
N SER A 308 -4.57 19.76 -17.81
CA SER A 308 -5.24 18.46 -17.78
C SER A 308 -5.30 17.89 -16.37
N ASP A 309 -6.39 17.18 -16.05
CA ASP A 309 -6.52 16.47 -14.77
C ASP A 309 -5.93 15.06 -14.92
N PRO A 310 -4.81 14.74 -14.25
CA PRO A 310 -4.25 13.39 -14.29
C PRO A 310 -5.08 12.39 -13.45
N SER A 311 -6.00 12.89 -12.62
CA SER A 311 -6.78 12.06 -11.70
C SER A 311 -8.10 11.64 -12.32
N SER A 312 -8.43 10.36 -12.19
CA SER A 312 -9.73 9.83 -12.61
C SER A 312 -10.80 10.04 -11.53
N LYS A 313 -12.05 10.12 -11.96
CA LYS A 313 -13.21 10.09 -11.05
C LYS A 313 -13.25 8.74 -10.32
N VAL A 314 -13.60 8.75 -9.05
CA VAL A 314 -13.68 7.55 -8.23
C VAL A 314 -15.14 7.15 -8.06
N THR A 315 -15.43 5.86 -8.24
CA THR A 315 -16.76 5.29 -7.97
C THR A 315 -16.67 4.24 -6.87
N ALA A 316 -17.69 4.18 -6.03
CA ALA A 316 -17.80 3.19 -4.96
C ALA A 316 -19.25 2.85 -4.69
N THR A 317 -19.52 1.67 -4.15
CA THR A 317 -20.84 1.29 -3.66
C THR A 317 -20.75 0.99 -2.18
N LEU A 318 -21.41 1.82 -1.37
CA LEU A 318 -21.44 1.71 0.09
C LEU A 318 -22.89 1.69 0.56
N GLY A 319 -23.29 0.65 1.29
CA GLY A 319 -24.70 0.43 1.66
C GLY A 319 -25.61 0.33 0.43
N ASP A 320 -26.64 1.16 0.38
CA ASP A 320 -27.60 1.23 -0.74
C ASP A 320 -27.24 2.29 -1.80
N TRP A 321 -26.04 2.86 -1.74
CA TRP A 321 -25.66 4.02 -2.52
C TRP A 321 -24.45 3.76 -3.41
N ASN A 322 -24.59 4.13 -4.68
CA ASN A 322 -23.50 4.32 -5.62
C ASN A 322 -23.00 5.77 -5.51
N LEU A 323 -21.73 5.94 -5.20
CA LEU A 323 -21.05 7.21 -5.05
C LEU A 323 -20.28 7.51 -6.33
N LEU A 324 -20.37 8.74 -6.80
CA LEU A 324 -19.47 9.32 -7.79
C LEU A 324 -18.70 10.45 -7.11
N ILE A 325 -17.39 10.28 -6.99
CA ILE A 325 -16.48 11.17 -6.28
C ILE A 325 -15.59 11.84 -7.33
N GLU A 326 -15.59 13.17 -7.32
CA GLU A 326 -14.90 13.99 -8.31
C GLU A 326 -14.14 15.11 -7.60
N ARG A 327 -13.12 15.68 -8.27
CA ARG A 327 -12.51 16.93 -7.83
C ARG A 327 -13.59 18.00 -7.67
N SER A 328 -13.51 18.79 -6.60
CA SER A 328 -14.51 19.82 -6.34
C SER A 328 -14.52 20.86 -7.45
N PHE A 329 -15.71 21.24 -7.91
CA PHE A 329 -15.85 22.34 -8.86
C PHE A 329 -15.48 23.68 -8.21
N VAL A 330 -14.69 24.50 -8.91
CA VAL A 330 -14.44 25.91 -8.58
C VAL A 330 -14.48 26.75 -9.85
N PHE A 331 -14.67 28.07 -9.71
CA PHE A 331 -14.64 28.99 -10.86
C PHE A 331 -13.23 29.30 -11.34
N GLY A 332 -12.21 29.16 -10.48
CA GLY A 332 -10.78 29.34 -10.82
C GLY A 332 -10.08 28.01 -11.04
N HIS A 333 -8.84 27.90 -10.54
CA HIS A 333 -8.06 26.68 -10.63
C HIS A 333 -8.36 25.71 -9.49
N PRO A 334 -8.84 24.49 -9.77
CA PRO A 334 -9.09 23.53 -8.72
C PRO A 334 -7.75 22.99 -8.18
N SER A 335 -7.61 22.94 -6.86
CA SER A 335 -6.42 22.40 -6.20
C SER A 335 -6.39 20.87 -6.22
N ALA A 336 -5.28 20.25 -5.82
CA ALA A 336 -5.29 18.88 -5.33
C ALA A 336 -6.36 18.65 -4.24
N GLY A 337 -6.82 17.41 -4.15
CA GLY A 337 -7.82 16.96 -3.21
C GLY A 337 -7.51 15.57 -2.68
N SER A 338 -7.96 15.27 -1.47
CA SER A 338 -7.82 13.91 -0.91
C SER A 338 -8.80 13.71 0.22
N GLY A 339 -9.13 12.45 0.49
CA GLY A 339 -10.09 12.15 1.52
C GLY A 339 -10.53 10.70 1.58
N MET A 340 -11.47 10.45 2.47
CA MET A 340 -12.19 9.19 2.51
C MET A 340 -13.65 9.42 2.87
N ILE A 341 -14.49 8.51 2.43
CA ILE A 341 -15.92 8.48 2.77
C ILE A 341 -16.16 7.19 3.53
N ILE A 342 -16.75 7.30 4.71
CA ILE A 342 -17.09 6.18 5.59
C ILE A 342 -18.61 6.07 5.67
N TRP A 343 -19.14 4.89 5.37
CA TRP A 343 -20.54 4.56 5.62
C TRP A 343 -20.72 4.18 7.09
N THR A 344 -21.63 4.88 7.76
CA THR A 344 -21.87 4.73 9.22
C THR A 344 -23.21 4.05 9.54
N GLY A 345 -23.88 3.51 8.51
CA GLY A 345 -25.17 2.83 8.61
C GLY A 345 -26.33 3.61 7.96
N GLU A 346 -27.34 2.87 7.50
CA GLU A 346 -28.50 3.38 6.74
C GLU A 346 -28.04 4.32 5.61
N ASP A 347 -28.48 5.57 5.67
CA ASP A 347 -28.18 6.64 4.72
C ASP A 347 -27.22 7.68 5.31
N ARG A 348 -26.23 7.29 6.13
CA ARG A 348 -25.28 8.26 6.74
C ARG A 348 -23.83 8.02 6.36
N PHE A 349 -23.21 9.07 5.86
CA PHE A 349 -21.85 9.07 5.35
C PHE A 349 -21.02 10.15 6.04
N LEU A 350 -19.92 9.73 6.64
CA LEU A 350 -18.90 10.63 7.16
C LEU A 350 -17.89 10.92 6.05
N LEU A 351 -17.74 12.20 5.71
CA LEU A 351 -16.88 12.71 4.66
C LEU A 351 -15.65 13.36 5.32
N LEU A 352 -14.46 12.86 5.00
CA LEU A 352 -13.18 13.35 5.51
C LEU A 352 -12.32 13.88 4.36
N GLY A 353 -11.66 15.00 4.59
CA GLY A 353 -10.70 15.57 3.65
C GLY A 353 -11.21 16.83 2.94
N TRP A 354 -10.69 17.11 1.75
CA TRP A 354 -10.90 18.36 1.04
C TRP A 354 -10.61 18.23 -0.47
N GLY A 355 -11.07 19.22 -1.24
CA GLY A 355 -10.84 19.33 -2.69
C GLY A 355 -11.67 18.36 -3.54
N TYR A 356 -12.77 17.83 -3.02
CA TYR A 356 -13.62 16.86 -3.72
C TYR A 356 -15.12 17.14 -3.53
N GLN A 357 -15.94 16.50 -4.35
CA GLN A 357 -17.39 16.50 -4.25
C GLN A 357 -17.94 15.10 -4.48
N VAL A 358 -19.10 14.80 -3.91
CA VAL A 358 -19.72 13.47 -4.00
C VAL A 358 -21.15 13.60 -4.47
N ASN A 359 -21.51 12.85 -5.52
CA ASN A 359 -22.89 12.60 -5.90
C ASN A 359 -23.32 11.23 -5.39
N PHE A 360 -24.53 11.16 -4.83
CA PHE A 360 -25.15 9.95 -4.33
C PHE A 360 -26.28 9.50 -5.26
N LYS A 361 -26.22 8.26 -5.71
CA LYS A 361 -27.32 7.61 -6.45
C LYS A 361 -27.68 6.31 -5.77
N HIS A 362 -28.94 6.15 -5.40
CA HIS A 362 -29.42 4.92 -4.82
C HIS A 362 -29.28 3.75 -5.83
N LYS A 363 -28.90 2.57 -5.35
CA LYS A 363 -28.58 1.40 -6.19
C LYS A 363 -29.79 0.81 -6.89
N SER A 364 -30.99 0.96 -6.29
CA SER A 364 -32.24 0.49 -6.86
C SER A 364 -32.63 1.34 -8.06
N SER A 365 -32.89 0.68 -9.20
CA SER A 365 -33.41 1.31 -10.41
C SER A 365 -34.83 1.90 -10.25
N LYS A 366 -35.52 1.60 -9.14
CA LYS A 366 -36.82 2.19 -8.79
C LYS A 366 -36.71 3.60 -8.22
N ALA A 367 -35.53 4.03 -7.79
CA ALA A 367 -35.33 5.39 -7.30
C ALA A 367 -35.38 6.37 -8.48
N HIS A 368 -36.38 7.24 -8.51
CA HIS A 368 -36.55 8.23 -9.59
C HIS A 368 -35.92 9.59 -9.25
N PHE A 369 -35.60 9.83 -7.97
CA PHE A 369 -34.91 11.03 -7.52
C PHE A 369 -33.87 10.69 -6.44
N ASN A 370 -32.77 11.43 -6.42
CA ASN A 370 -31.74 11.37 -5.38
C ASN A 370 -31.35 12.79 -5.00
N GLY A 371 -31.20 13.06 -3.70
CA GLY A 371 -30.74 14.35 -3.21
C GLY A 371 -30.06 14.23 -1.86
N ILE A 372 -29.67 15.37 -1.30
CA ILE A 372 -29.09 15.47 0.03
C ILE A 372 -30.14 16.03 0.98
N LEU A 373 -30.52 15.23 1.98
CA LEU A 373 -31.47 15.62 3.01
C LEU A 373 -30.79 16.54 4.03
N LYS A 374 -29.55 16.21 4.38
CA LYS A 374 -28.80 16.90 5.42
C LYS A 374 -27.31 16.84 5.13
N PHE A 375 -26.63 17.97 5.22
CA PHE A 375 -25.17 18.05 5.13
C PHE A 375 -24.65 18.98 6.20
N GLU A 376 -23.87 18.44 7.13
CA GLU A 376 -23.41 19.15 8.32
C GLU A 376 -21.90 19.14 8.38
N GLU A 377 -21.30 20.32 8.52
CA GLU A 377 -19.91 20.40 8.94
C GLU A 377 -19.83 19.95 10.41
N MET A 378 -18.91 19.04 10.69
CA MET A 378 -18.76 18.42 12.00
C MET A 378 -17.37 18.72 12.56
N ASP A 379 -17.24 18.59 13.87
CA ASP A 379 -15.95 18.59 14.52
C ASP A 379 -15.94 17.56 15.66
N VAL A 380 -14.76 17.11 16.07
CA VAL A 380 -14.58 16.10 17.11
C VAL A 380 -14.70 16.75 18.48
N ASP A 381 -15.71 16.33 19.22
CA ASP A 381 -15.95 16.75 20.61
C ASP A 381 -15.07 15.93 21.57
N ASP A 382 -14.99 14.61 21.36
CA ASP A 382 -14.10 13.72 22.10
C ASP A 382 -13.47 12.68 21.15
N ALA A 383 -12.17 12.82 20.90
CA ALA A 383 -11.42 11.94 19.99
C ALA A 383 -11.25 10.51 20.52
N ARG A 384 -11.44 10.27 21.82
CA ARG A 384 -11.35 8.93 22.43
C ARG A 384 -12.63 8.14 22.19
N THR A 385 -13.78 8.79 22.30
CA THR A 385 -15.09 8.16 22.08
C THR A 385 -15.56 8.28 20.63
N GLY A 386 -14.93 9.15 19.83
CA GLY A 386 -15.37 9.49 18.49
C GLY A 386 -16.59 10.41 18.47
N ALA A 387 -16.98 11.00 19.60
CA ALA A 387 -18.13 11.90 19.65
C ALA A 387 -17.92 13.10 18.74
N LEU A 388 -18.91 13.36 17.88
CA LEU A 388 -18.92 14.49 16.95
C LEU A 388 -19.93 15.54 17.40
N ARG A 389 -19.56 16.81 17.24
CA ARG A 389 -20.48 17.95 17.39
C ARG A 389 -20.67 18.63 16.05
N LYS A 390 -21.89 19.12 15.82
CA LYS A 390 -22.22 19.93 14.65
C LYS A 390 -21.61 21.31 14.78
N VAL A 391 -20.96 21.78 13.72
CA VAL A 391 -20.46 23.15 13.59
C VAL A 391 -21.50 24.02 12.90
N ARG A 392 -21.93 23.62 11.70
CA ARG A 392 -22.95 24.33 10.91
C ARG A 392 -23.64 23.40 9.92
N LEU A 393 -24.77 23.85 9.40
CA LEU A 393 -25.45 23.20 8.28
C LEU A 393 -24.92 23.78 6.96
N LEU A 394 -24.62 22.92 6.01
CA LEU A 394 -24.26 23.24 4.63
C LEU A 394 -25.49 22.98 3.75
N ASN A 395 -25.83 23.92 2.87
CA ASN A 395 -27.01 23.84 2.00
C ASN A 395 -26.82 24.73 0.77
N GLY A 396 -27.82 24.91 -0.09
CA GLY A 396 -27.76 25.88 -1.19
C GLY A 396 -26.57 25.61 -2.12
N ASP A 397 -25.72 26.62 -2.33
CA ASP A 397 -24.55 26.54 -3.21
C ASP A 397 -23.52 25.51 -2.72
N GLU A 398 -23.34 25.36 -1.41
CA GLU A 398 -22.46 24.35 -0.81
C GLU A 398 -22.92 22.91 -1.10
N THR A 399 -24.15 22.74 -1.60
CA THR A 399 -24.66 21.44 -2.07
C THR A 399 -25.03 21.41 -3.55
N GLN A 400 -24.82 22.51 -4.28
CA GLN A 400 -25.43 22.77 -5.59
C GLN A 400 -26.92 22.36 -5.63
N SER A 401 -27.70 22.89 -4.70
CA SER A 401 -29.13 22.57 -4.54
C SER A 401 -29.39 21.07 -4.31
N GLY A 402 -28.61 20.45 -3.41
CA GLY A 402 -28.77 19.05 -3.00
C GLY A 402 -28.20 18.01 -3.97
N LYS A 403 -27.47 18.43 -5.02
CA LYS A 403 -26.90 17.54 -6.04
C LYS A 403 -25.57 16.90 -5.59
N PHE A 404 -24.74 17.64 -4.88
CA PHE A 404 -23.41 17.20 -4.46
C PHE A 404 -23.15 17.53 -3.00
N ALA A 405 -22.47 16.64 -2.28
CA ALA A 405 -21.84 16.98 -1.01
C ALA A 405 -20.45 17.49 -1.34
N ILE A 406 -20.24 18.81 -1.26
CA ILE A 406 -18.98 19.44 -1.65
C ILE A 406 -18.10 19.58 -0.40
N MET A 407 -16.89 19.07 -0.49
CA MET A 407 -15.82 19.22 0.50
C MET A 407 -14.72 20.09 -0.14
N PRO A 408 -14.81 21.43 -0.04
CA PRO A 408 -13.90 22.33 -0.74
C PRO A 408 -12.44 22.16 -0.29
N SER A 409 -11.52 22.65 -1.12
CA SER A 409 -10.14 22.87 -0.67
C SER A 409 -10.07 23.93 0.43
N GLU A 410 -8.93 24.00 1.13
CA GLU A 410 -8.74 24.98 2.21
C GLU A 410 -8.66 26.42 1.69
N ASP A 411 -8.07 26.58 0.50
CA ASP A 411 -7.99 27.86 -0.21
C ASP A 411 -8.48 27.65 -1.66
N PRO A 412 -9.81 27.69 -1.90
CA PRO A 412 -10.37 27.54 -3.23
C PRO A 412 -10.04 28.77 -4.08
N ASP A 413 -9.41 28.55 -5.23
CA ASP A 413 -9.22 29.61 -6.21
C ASP A 413 -10.53 29.86 -6.99
N TYR A 414 -11.06 31.07 -6.86
CA TYR A 414 -12.25 31.52 -7.57
C TYR A 414 -11.94 32.20 -8.91
N GLY A 415 -10.67 32.33 -9.30
CA GLY A 415 -10.27 32.85 -10.62
C GLY A 415 -10.71 34.29 -10.86
N GLY A 416 -10.85 35.08 -9.80
CA GLY A 416 -11.40 36.44 -9.86
C GLY A 416 -12.92 36.52 -10.02
N TYR A 417 -13.64 35.40 -9.93
CA TYR A 417 -15.11 35.39 -9.92
C TYR A 417 -15.64 35.93 -8.59
N PRO A 418 -16.70 36.78 -8.60
CA PRO A 418 -17.14 37.47 -7.39
C PRO A 418 -17.98 36.60 -6.43
N ILE A 419 -18.49 35.45 -6.88
CA ILE A 419 -19.35 34.56 -6.08
C ILE A 419 -18.52 33.39 -5.55
N SER A 420 -18.34 33.34 -4.24
CA SER A 420 -17.65 32.24 -3.55
C SER A 420 -18.62 31.11 -3.22
N ILE A 421 -18.70 30.10 -4.09
CA ILE A 421 -19.63 28.96 -3.96
C ILE A 421 -19.07 27.74 -3.21
N THR A 422 -17.79 27.76 -2.84
CA THR A 422 -17.09 26.62 -2.20
C THR A 422 -16.45 27.03 -0.88
N ILE A 423 -17.23 27.58 0.04
CA ILE A 423 -16.70 28.10 1.30
C ILE A 423 -16.04 26.95 2.10
N PRO A 424 -14.74 27.03 2.44
CA PRO A 424 -14.02 25.93 3.08
C PRO A 424 -14.70 25.45 4.38
N ALA A 425 -14.86 24.14 4.49
CA ALA A 425 -15.16 23.47 5.75
C ALA A 425 -13.83 23.26 6.48
N ARG A 426 -13.48 24.19 7.38
CA ARG A 426 -12.17 24.27 8.04
C ARG A 426 -11.82 23.04 8.87
N THR A 427 -12.83 22.25 9.24
CA THR A 427 -12.67 21.02 10.01
C THR A 427 -12.16 19.85 9.19
N GLY A 428 -12.42 19.84 7.87
CA GLY A 428 -12.21 18.68 7.00
C GLY A 428 -13.11 17.49 7.33
N ILE A 429 -14.22 17.71 8.06
CA ILE A 429 -15.13 16.65 8.53
C ILE A 429 -16.58 17.09 8.25
N ALA A 430 -17.35 16.25 7.59
CA ALA A 430 -18.77 16.48 7.41
C ALA A 430 -19.60 15.19 7.52
N MET A 431 -20.85 15.32 7.95
CA MET A 431 -21.83 14.24 7.94
C MET A 431 -22.86 14.53 6.85
N CYS A 432 -23.01 13.61 5.90
CA CYS A 432 -23.95 13.69 4.80
C CYS A 432 -25.01 12.60 4.93
N GLN A 433 -26.27 12.99 4.75
CA GLN A 433 -27.41 12.09 4.65
C GLN A 433 -28.09 12.27 3.29
N PRO A 434 -27.80 11.42 2.29
CA PRO A 434 -28.58 11.38 1.06
C PRO A 434 -29.99 10.81 1.30
N TYR A 435 -30.89 11.03 0.35
CA TYR A 435 -32.21 10.40 0.31
C TYR A 435 -32.62 10.12 -1.13
N ALA A 436 -33.45 9.10 -1.31
CA ALA A 436 -34.02 8.74 -2.59
C ALA A 436 -35.55 8.73 -2.51
N LEU A 437 -36.20 9.08 -3.62
CA LEU A 437 -37.64 8.93 -3.78
C LEU A 437 -37.93 7.74 -4.67
N PHE A 438 -38.94 6.97 -4.27
CA PHE A 438 -39.46 5.82 -4.98
C PHE A 438 -40.91 6.10 -5.33
N ASP A 439 -41.40 5.54 -6.42
CA ASP A 439 -42.83 5.47 -6.67
C ASP A 439 -43.44 4.50 -5.63
N GLU A 440 -44.66 4.81 -5.17
CA GLU A 440 -45.41 3.94 -4.24
C GLU A 440 -45.74 2.56 -4.82
#